data_AF-A0A6P8VMT8-F1
#
_entry.id   AF-A0A6P8VMT8-F1
#
_cell.length_a   1.000
_cell.length_b   1.000
_cell.length_c   1.000
_cell.angle_alpha   90.00
_cell.angle_beta   90.00
_cell.angle_gamma   90.00
#
_symmetry.space_group_name_H-M   'P 1'
#
loop_
_entity.id
_entity.type
_entity.pdbx_description
1 polymer ?
#
loop_
_entity_poly.entity_id
_entity_poly.type
_entity_poly.pdbx_seq_one_letter_code
_entity_poly.pdbx_strand_id
1 'polypeptide(L)'
;MPVMRGLLAPQNTFLDTIATRFDGTHSNFVLGNAQVQALYPIVYCSDGFCELTGFARAELMQKSCACHFLYGQETSDKQTAEIQGALDERKEFKTELVFYKKEV
;
A
#
# COMPACT_ATOMS: atom_id res chain seq x y z
N MET A 1 -29.29 5.31 -29.70
CA MET A 1 -29.62 5.19 -28.26
C MET A 1 -28.67 4.16 -27.65
N PRO A 2 -27.84 4.47 -26.65
CA PRO A 2 -27.15 3.43 -25.92
C PRO A 2 -27.87 3.15 -24.60
N VAL A 3 -28.27 1.90 -24.41
CA VAL A 3 -28.68 1.37 -23.11
C VAL A 3 -27.57 0.42 -22.68
N MET A 4 -26.74 0.83 -21.73
CA MET A 4 -25.91 -0.09 -20.96
C MET A 4 -26.55 -0.25 -19.58
N ARG A 5 -27.37 -1.30 -19.44
CA ARG A 5 -27.80 -1.84 -18.16
C ARG A 5 -26.95 -3.08 -17.88
N GLY A 6 -25.87 -2.87 -17.15
CA GLY A 6 -25.15 -3.88 -16.38
C GLY A 6 -24.61 -3.15 -15.18
N LEU A 7 -24.89 -3.65 -13.98
CA LEU A 7 -24.39 -3.10 -12.72
C LEU A 7 -22.85 -3.10 -12.75
N LEU A 8 -22.23 -2.04 -13.25
CA LEU A 8 -20.87 -1.71 -12.87
C LEU A 8 -20.97 -1.32 -11.40
N ALA A 9 -20.50 -2.20 -10.51
CA ALA A 9 -20.09 -1.75 -9.18
C ALA A 9 -19.28 -0.47 -9.39
N PRO A 10 -19.54 0.63 -8.64
CA PRO A 10 -18.90 1.90 -8.90
C PRO A 10 -17.39 1.64 -8.91
N GLN A 11 -16.76 1.78 -10.07
CA GLN A 11 -15.30 1.77 -10.13
C GLN A 11 -14.86 2.79 -9.08
N ASN A 12 -13.99 2.37 -8.17
CA ASN A 12 -13.55 3.17 -7.02
C ASN A 12 -12.91 4.47 -7.51
N THR A 13 -13.72 5.49 -7.82
CA THR A 13 -13.29 6.76 -8.41
C THR A 13 -12.23 7.42 -7.53
N PHE A 14 -12.28 7.13 -6.23
CA PHE A 14 -11.30 7.55 -5.24
C PHE A 14 -9.91 6.94 -5.47
N LEU A 15 -9.81 5.63 -5.70
CA LEU A 15 -8.54 4.97 -5.99
C LEU A 15 -7.99 5.42 -7.34
N ASP A 16 -8.84 5.51 -8.37
CA ASP A 16 -8.44 6.01 -9.69
C ASP A 16 -7.96 7.48 -9.62
N THR A 17 -8.58 8.31 -8.80
CA THR A 17 -8.16 9.71 -8.60
C THR A 17 -6.79 9.78 -7.93
N ILE A 18 -6.55 8.96 -6.90
CA ILE A 18 -5.26 8.92 -6.21
C ILE A 18 -4.18 8.36 -7.14
N ALA A 19 -4.46 7.25 -7.80
CA ALA A 19 -3.56 6.65 -8.79
C ALA A 19 -3.18 7.67 -9.86
N THR A 20 -4.15 8.29 -10.53
CA THR A 20 -3.90 9.24 -11.62
C THR A 20 -3.16 10.50 -11.15
N ARG A 21 -3.44 11.01 -9.93
CA ARG A 21 -2.72 12.18 -9.39
C ARG A 21 -1.27 11.88 -9.02
N PHE A 22 -1.01 10.73 -8.40
CA PHE A 22 0.27 10.44 -7.76
C PHE A 22 1.20 9.54 -8.60
N ASP A 23 0.69 8.76 -9.57
CA ASP A 23 1.56 8.09 -10.54
C ASP A 23 2.27 9.09 -11.46
N GLY A 24 1.60 10.19 -11.82
CA GLY A 24 2.19 11.25 -12.64
C GLY A 24 3.36 11.98 -11.97
N THR A 25 3.58 11.77 -10.67
CA THR A 25 4.66 12.42 -9.89
C THR A 25 5.78 11.45 -9.48
N HIS A 26 5.84 10.23 -10.03
CA HIS A 26 6.81 9.18 -9.64
C HIS A 26 6.86 8.95 -8.12
N SER A 27 5.72 9.07 -7.45
CA SER A 27 5.65 8.91 -5.99
C SER A 27 5.60 7.43 -5.62
N ASN A 28 6.36 7.05 -4.59
CA ASN A 28 6.44 5.67 -4.13
C ASN A 28 5.48 5.47 -2.96
N PHE A 29 4.30 4.89 -3.21
CA PHE A 29 3.28 4.67 -2.19
C PHE A 29 2.47 3.39 -2.41
N VAL A 30 1.82 2.94 -1.33
CA VAL A 30 0.83 1.86 -1.31
C VAL A 30 -0.42 2.33 -0.56
N LEU A 31 -1.58 1.77 -0.89
CA LEU A 31 -2.85 2.00 -0.20
C LEU A 31 -3.35 0.67 0.36
N GLY A 32 -3.62 0.64 1.66
CA GLY A 32 -4.20 -0.50 2.36
C GLY A 32 -5.69 -0.29 2.67
N ASN A 33 -6.45 -1.38 2.74
CA ASN A 33 -7.84 -1.32 3.21
C ASN A 33 -7.90 -1.26 4.75
N ALA A 34 -8.24 -0.08 5.27
CA ALA A 34 -8.39 0.15 6.72
C ALA A 34 -9.61 -0.54 7.36
N GLN A 35 -10.54 -1.10 6.56
CA GLN A 35 -11.71 -1.81 7.08
C GLN A 35 -11.40 -3.25 7.46
N VAL A 36 -10.40 -3.87 6.84
CA VAL A 36 -9.96 -5.24 7.16
C VAL A 36 -8.89 -5.15 8.24
N GLN A 37 -9.36 -5.02 9.48
CA GLN A 37 -8.52 -4.96 10.68
C GLN A 37 -7.63 -6.21 10.79
N ALA A 38 -6.49 -6.06 11.48
CA ALA A 38 -5.40 -7.04 11.61
C ALA A 38 -4.55 -7.28 10.35
N LEU A 39 -5.14 -7.29 9.13
CA LEU A 39 -4.37 -7.58 7.91
C LEU A 39 -3.98 -6.32 7.14
N TYR A 40 -4.82 -5.27 7.15
CA TYR A 40 -4.62 -4.03 6.39
C TYR A 40 -4.12 -4.28 4.95
N PRO A 41 -4.85 -5.10 4.16
CA PRO A 41 -4.35 -5.61 2.90
C PRO A 41 -4.18 -4.47 1.89
N ILE A 42 -3.05 -4.47 1.19
CA ILE A 42 -2.78 -3.57 0.09
C ILE A 42 -3.84 -3.81 -1.00
N VAL A 43 -4.52 -2.72 -1.37
CA VAL A 43 -5.51 -2.65 -2.46
C VAL A 43 -4.97 -1.90 -3.68
N TYR A 44 -3.92 -1.11 -3.50
CA TYR A 44 -3.21 -0.43 -4.59
C TYR A 44 -1.73 -0.27 -4.24
N CYS A 45 -0.86 -0.43 -5.23
CA CYS A 45 0.54 -0.03 -5.15
C CYS A 45 0.91 0.75 -6.41
N SER A 46 1.71 1.80 -6.24
CA SER A 46 2.29 2.56 -7.35
C SER A 46 3.35 1.75 -8.10
N ASP A 47 3.59 2.10 -9.38
CA ASP A 47 4.66 1.47 -10.16
C ASP A 47 6.05 1.76 -9.54
N GLY A 48 6.27 3.00 -9.10
CA GLY A 48 7.54 3.39 -8.44
C GLY A 48 7.84 2.58 -7.17
N PHE A 49 6.83 2.23 -6.38
CA PHE A 49 7.02 1.35 -5.22
C PHE A 49 7.41 -0.09 -5.63
N CYS A 50 6.80 -0.62 -6.69
CA CYS A 50 7.15 -1.96 -7.21
C CYS A 50 8.60 -1.98 -7.70
N GLU A 51 9.01 -0.97 -8.48
CA GLU A 51 10.38 -0.82 -8.97
C GLU A 51 11.39 -0.61 -7.82
N LEU A 52 11.04 0.21 -6.82
CA LEU A 52 11.90 0.50 -5.68
C LEU A 52 12.18 -0.75 -4.86
N THR A 53 11.15 -1.57 -4.61
CA THR A 53 11.22 -2.73 -3.72
C THR A 53 11.60 -4.04 -4.42
N GLY A 54 11.42 -4.11 -5.75
CA GLY A 54 11.67 -5.31 -6.55
C GLY A 54 10.54 -6.35 -6.50
N PHE A 55 9.39 -6.02 -5.90
CA PHE A 55 8.22 -6.90 -5.86
C PHE A 55 7.28 -6.61 -7.02
N ALA A 56 6.75 -7.67 -7.63
CA ALA A 56 5.68 -7.51 -8.61
C ALA A 56 4.38 -7.07 -7.91
N ARG A 57 3.59 -6.22 -8.57
CA ARG A 57 2.26 -5.79 -8.07
C ARG A 57 1.40 -6.96 -7.60
N ALA A 58 1.39 -8.06 -8.36
CA ALA A 58 0.63 -9.27 -8.01
C ALA A 58 1.06 -9.92 -6.68
N GLU A 59 2.33 -9.79 -6.29
CA GLU A 59 2.84 -10.30 -5.01
C GLU A 59 2.53 -9.38 -3.83
N LEU A 60 2.43 -8.07 -4.09
CA LEU A 60 2.10 -7.05 -3.10
C LEU A 60 0.61 -6.99 -2.81
N MET A 61 -0.24 -7.31 -3.80
CA MET A 61 -1.68 -7.37 -3.57
C MET A 61 -2.00 -8.32 -2.41
N GLN A 62 -2.88 -7.89 -1.50
CA GLN A 62 -3.28 -8.64 -0.29
C GLN A 62 -2.20 -8.81 0.79
N LYS A 63 -0.96 -8.32 0.59
CA LYS A 63 0.02 -8.19 1.69
C LYS A 63 -0.39 -7.06 2.61
N SER A 64 0.10 -7.08 3.85
CA SER A 64 -0.14 -5.96 4.79
C SER A 64 0.55 -4.68 4.32
N CYS A 65 -0.16 -3.56 4.40
CA CYS A 65 0.39 -2.24 4.08
C CYS A 65 1.41 -1.73 5.10
N ALA A 66 1.58 -2.39 6.25
CA ALA A 66 2.70 -2.17 7.16
C ALA A 66 4.06 -2.62 6.57
N CYS A 67 4.04 -3.28 5.41
CA CYS A 67 5.22 -3.66 4.64
C CYS A 67 6.20 -4.58 5.38
N HIS A 68 5.68 -5.50 6.21
CA HIS A 68 6.48 -6.46 6.97
C HIS A 68 7.43 -7.31 6.11
N PHE A 69 7.09 -7.51 4.83
CA PHE A 69 7.92 -8.26 3.87
C PHE A 69 9.20 -7.51 3.46
N LEU A 70 9.36 -6.23 3.82
CA LEU A 70 10.56 -5.44 3.60
C LEU A 70 11.42 -5.32 4.87
N TYR A 71 11.02 -5.91 5.99
CA TYR A 71 11.79 -5.85 7.24
C TYR A 71 12.99 -6.78 7.17
N GLY A 72 14.09 -6.38 7.80
CA GLY A 72 15.30 -7.18 7.94
C GLY A 72 16.06 -6.85 9.23
N GLN A 73 17.34 -7.23 9.31
CA GLN A 73 18.08 -7.22 10.57
C GLN A 73 18.26 -5.84 11.20
N GLU A 74 18.41 -4.79 10.40
CA GLU A 74 18.57 -3.41 10.89
C GLU A 74 17.24 -2.66 11.00
N THR A 75 16.12 -3.31 10.69
CA THR A 75 14.79 -2.72 10.87
C THR A 75 14.46 -2.66 12.36
N SER A 76 14.18 -1.46 12.89
CA SER A 76 13.91 -1.29 14.32
C SER A 76 12.54 -1.85 14.72
N ASP A 77 12.53 -2.87 15.59
CA ASP A 77 11.28 -3.44 16.14
C ASP A 77 10.39 -2.38 16.80
N LYS A 78 10.99 -1.43 17.51
CA LYS A 78 10.26 -0.33 18.16
C LYS A 78 9.45 0.48 17.14
N GLN A 79 10.08 0.85 16.02
CA GLN A 79 9.42 1.64 14.98
C GLN A 79 8.34 0.83 14.27
N THR A 80 8.56 -0.47 14.05
CA THR A 80 7.52 -1.34 13.46
C THR A 80 6.30 -1.47 14.36
N ALA A 81 6.50 -1.55 15.68
CA ALA A 81 5.41 -1.56 16.65
C ALA A 81 4.66 -0.21 16.67
N GLU A 82 5.36 0.92 16.55
CA GLU A 82 4.74 2.24 16.43
C GLU A 82 3.92 2.38 15.13
N ILE A 83 4.40 1.85 14.00
CA ILE A 83 3.65 1.80 12.74
C ILE A 83 2.36 0.99 12.92
N GLN A 84 2.45 -0.18 13.53
CA GLN A 84 1.28 -1.04 13.77
C GLN A 84 0.26 -0.34 14.69
N GLY A 85 0.73 0.27 15.78
CA GLY A 85 -0.11 1.06 16.68
C GLY A 85 -0.80 2.22 15.97
N ALA A 86 -0.09 2.95 15.09
CA ALA A 86 -0.68 4.03 14.31
C ALA A 86 -1.77 3.56 13.34
N LEU A 87 -1.61 2.38 12.73
CA LEU A 87 -2.64 1.76 11.88
C LEU A 87 -3.88 1.39 12.69
N ASP A 88 -3.69 0.80 13.88
CA ASP A 88 -4.77 0.40 14.77
C ASP A 88 -5.52 1.61 15.36
N GLU A 89 -4.79 2.66 15.73
CA GLU A 89 -5.35 3.94 16.22
C GLU A 89 -5.90 4.83 15.09
N ARG A 90 -5.65 4.49 13.82
CA ARG A 90 -6.03 5.27 12.63
C ARG A 90 -5.52 6.70 12.68
N LYS A 91 -4.27 6.86 13.10
CA LYS A 91 -3.63 8.16 13.29
C LYS A 91 -2.54 8.37 12.24
N GLU A 92 -2.35 9.62 11.82
CA GLU A 92 -1.18 9.99 11.04
C GLU A 92 0.10 9.74 11.84
N PHE A 93 1.07 9.06 11.21
CA PHE A 93 2.36 8.74 11.80
C PHE A 93 3.46 8.87 10.75
N LYS A 94 4.62 9.38 11.18
CA LYS A 94 5.79 9.56 10.33
C LYS A 94 7.03 9.15 11.11
N THR A 95 7.84 8.29 10.52
CA THR A 95 9.12 7.84 11.07
C THR A 95 10.09 7.52 9.93
N GLU A 96 11.36 7.29 10.27
CA GLU A 96 12.39 6.82 9.33
C GLU A 96 12.74 5.38 9.68
N LEU A 97 12.68 4.47 8.72
CA LEU A 97 12.86 3.03 8.93
C LEU A 97 13.71 2.44 7.79
N VAL A 98 14.57 1.48 8.13
CA VAL A 98 15.37 0.73 7.14
C VAL A 98 14.53 -0.39 6.55
N PHE A 99 14.42 -0.40 5.22
CA PHE A 99 13.74 -1.42 4.43
C PHE A 99 14.73 -2.16 3.53
N TYR A 100 14.48 -3.46 3.35
CA TYR A 100 15.23 -4.35 2.47
C TYR A 100 14.43 -4.62 1.20
N LYS A 101 15.12 -4.60 0.07
CA LYS A 101 14.54 -4.98 -1.22
C LYS A 101 14.45 -6.50 -1.32
N LYS A 102 13.60 -6.99 -2.22
CA LYS A 102 13.59 -8.40 -2.57
C LYS A 102 14.97 -8.78 -3.13
N GLU A 103 15.67 -9.70 -2.47
CA GLU A 103 16.85 -10.33 -3.06
C GLU A 103 16.39 -11.18 -4.25
N VAL A 104 17.01 -10.95 -5.42
CA VAL A 104 16.77 -11.70 -6.67
C VAL A 104 17.66 -12.94 -6.68
#